data_AF-A0A5C6AQI6-F1
#
_entry.id   AF-A0A5C6AQI6-F1
#
_cell.length_a   1.000
_cell.length_b   1.000
_cell.length_c   1.000
_cell.angle_alpha   90.00
_cell.angle_beta   90.00
_cell.angle_gamma   90.00
#
_symmetry.space_group_name_H-M   'P 1'
#
loop_
_entity.id
_entity.type
_entity.pdbx_description
1 polymer ?
#
loop_
_entity_poly.entity_id
_entity_poly.type
_entity_poly.pdbx_seq_one_letter_code
_entity_poly.pdbx_strand_id
1 'polypeptide(L)'
;MSARTKNNNQKKQRAMKVQSSNALNPSSVLNTDHHDWSHHPSLRQARSLIQEGDYVGAANLLGSAGRDPYVRNALGVCLIRAGQVDKAVDVYRSFVLMPGTVLERPDVSNSAKRNFATALLLKGFPSGTLSVLAEIRDPDHPMAVRLYAAIRQWEKSLSWFRRLDWKLNGVEPSNCKIVLDFEPGEFDFDVQAHRPGQPDKPRKSSLKLAA
;
A
#
# COMPACT_ATOMS: atom_id res chain seq x y z
N MET A 1 -32.34 -62.45 -1.35
CA MET A 1 -32.91 -61.24 -1.98
C MET A 1 -31.76 -60.29 -2.28
N SER A 2 -31.37 -60.20 -3.56
CA SER A 2 -30.18 -59.50 -4.02
C SER A 2 -30.61 -58.50 -5.08
N ALA A 3 -30.35 -57.21 -4.88
CA ALA A 3 -30.69 -56.16 -5.81
C ALA A 3 -29.42 -55.43 -6.25
N ARG A 4 -29.19 -55.53 -7.56
CA ARG A 4 -28.01 -55.18 -8.34
C ARG A 4 -28.29 -53.84 -9.01
N THR A 5 -27.58 -52.77 -8.66
CA THR A 5 -27.79 -51.46 -9.30
C THR A 5 -26.66 -51.17 -10.28
N LYS A 6 -27.06 -50.95 -11.54
CA LYS A 6 -26.21 -50.84 -12.72
C LYS A 6 -25.66 -49.43 -12.90
N ASN A 7 -24.42 -49.45 -13.37
CA ASN A 7 -23.60 -48.42 -13.97
C ASN A 7 -24.33 -47.68 -15.11
N ASN A 8 -24.17 -46.35 -15.23
CA ASN A 8 -24.63 -45.61 -16.42
C ASN A 8 -23.61 -44.55 -16.85
N ASN A 9 -22.75 -44.98 -17.78
CA ASN A 9 -21.84 -44.16 -18.55
C ASN A 9 -22.57 -43.69 -19.81
N GLN A 10 -22.94 -42.40 -19.89
CA GLN A 10 -23.37 -41.80 -21.16
C GLN A 10 -22.61 -40.48 -21.44
N LYS A 11 -21.61 -40.63 -22.32
CA LYS A 11 -21.55 -39.90 -23.61
C LYS A 11 -21.50 -38.37 -23.45
N LYS A 12 -20.39 -37.76 -23.04
CA LYS A 12 -19.16 -37.49 -23.84
C LYS A 12 -19.39 -37.43 -25.35
N GLN A 13 -20.07 -36.39 -25.84
CA GLN A 13 -19.94 -35.86 -27.21
C GLN A 13 -20.76 -34.57 -27.36
N ARG A 14 -20.15 -33.42 -27.06
CA ARG A 14 -20.49 -32.13 -27.69
C ARG A 14 -19.20 -31.40 -27.96
N ALA A 15 -18.77 -31.51 -29.21
CA ALA A 15 -17.72 -30.72 -29.81
C ALA A 15 -18.15 -29.24 -29.79
N MET A 16 -17.49 -28.43 -28.98
CA MET A 16 -17.50 -26.98 -29.14
C MET A 16 -16.29 -26.58 -29.97
N LYS A 17 -16.60 -26.17 -31.18
CA LYS A 17 -15.76 -25.47 -32.16
C LYS A 17 -15.28 -24.17 -31.50
N VAL A 18 -14.07 -24.19 -30.97
CA VAL A 18 -13.38 -23.00 -30.45
C VAL A 18 -13.00 -22.16 -31.67
N GLN A 19 -13.84 -21.16 -31.97
CA GLN A 19 -13.49 -20.07 -32.86
C GLN A 19 -12.42 -19.22 -32.17
N SER A 20 -11.20 -19.41 -32.66
CA SER A 20 -10.08 -18.49 -32.55
C SER A 20 -10.43 -17.15 -33.21
N SER A 21 -9.65 -16.12 -32.83
CA SER A 21 -9.61 -14.74 -33.34
C SER A 21 -10.64 -13.75 -32.80
N ASN A 22 -10.36 -13.20 -31.63
CA ASN A 22 -10.28 -11.74 -31.44
C ASN A 22 -9.29 -11.44 -30.31
N ALA A 23 -8.01 -11.37 -30.66
CA ALA A 23 -6.97 -10.84 -29.80
C ALA A 23 -7.14 -9.32 -29.70
N LEU A 24 -8.03 -8.89 -28.80
CA LEU A 24 -8.05 -7.52 -28.30
C LEU A 24 -6.80 -7.36 -27.44
N ASN A 25 -5.87 -6.51 -27.89
CA ASN A 25 -4.74 -6.03 -27.09
C ASN A 25 -5.26 -5.49 -25.73
N PRO A 26 -4.92 -6.10 -24.58
CA PRO A 26 -5.32 -5.58 -23.27
C PRO A 26 -4.38 -4.47 -22.76
N SER A 27 -3.36 -4.07 -23.50
CA SER A 27 -2.22 -3.32 -22.95
C SER A 27 -2.43 -1.80 -22.78
N SER A 28 -3.64 -1.27 -22.89
CA SER A 28 -3.86 0.19 -22.89
C SER A 28 -5.01 0.70 -22.02
N VAL A 29 -5.52 -0.11 -21.09
CA VAL A 29 -6.58 0.32 -20.16
C VAL A 29 -6.12 0.09 -18.73
N LEU A 30 -5.31 1.03 -18.21
CA LEU A 30 -5.14 1.36 -16.77
C LEU A 30 -4.11 2.50 -16.61
N ASN A 31 -4.19 3.53 -17.44
CA ASN A 31 -3.57 4.84 -17.16
C ASN A 31 -4.68 5.78 -16.65
N THR A 32 -5.40 5.35 -15.61
CA THR A 32 -6.36 6.20 -14.92
C THR A 32 -5.62 6.97 -13.84
N ASP A 33 -5.62 8.28 -14.04
CA ASP A 33 -5.43 9.31 -13.02
C ASP A 33 -3.99 9.60 -12.61
N HIS A 34 -3.16 10.01 -13.59
CA HIS A 34 -2.18 11.07 -13.34
C HIS A 34 -2.93 12.37 -13.00
N HIS A 35 -3.61 12.40 -11.87
CA HIS A 35 -4.15 13.64 -11.32
C HIS A 35 -2.95 14.51 -10.98
N ASP A 36 -2.96 15.74 -11.52
CA ASP A 36 -1.79 16.60 -11.54
C ASP A 36 -1.51 17.18 -10.15
N TRP A 37 -0.91 16.34 -9.29
CA TRP A 37 -0.45 16.70 -7.95
C TRP A 37 0.50 17.90 -7.98
N SER A 38 1.09 18.21 -9.14
CA SER A 38 1.97 19.36 -9.37
C SER A 38 1.27 20.70 -9.13
N HIS A 39 -0.07 20.73 -9.16
CA HIS A 39 -0.83 21.96 -8.93
C HIS A 39 -1.05 22.29 -7.44
N HIS A 40 -0.79 21.38 -6.50
CA HIS A 40 -0.96 21.67 -5.07
C HIS A 40 0.26 22.40 -4.51
N PRO A 41 0.15 23.69 -4.15
CA PRO A 41 1.29 24.48 -3.67
C PRO A 41 1.92 23.89 -2.40
N SER A 42 1.08 23.33 -1.51
CA SER A 42 1.51 22.72 -0.26
C SER A 42 2.30 21.42 -0.47
N LEU A 43 1.91 20.59 -1.44
CA LEU A 43 2.69 19.38 -1.79
C LEU A 43 4.06 19.75 -2.37
N ARG A 44 4.12 20.81 -3.19
CA ARG A 44 5.38 21.31 -3.73
C ARG A 44 6.34 21.78 -2.63
N GLN A 45 5.83 22.50 -1.64
CA GLN A 45 6.65 22.95 -0.50
C GLN A 45 7.05 21.77 0.41
N ALA A 46 6.11 20.88 0.71
CA ALA A 46 6.40 19.69 1.50
C ALA A 46 7.45 18.79 0.84
N ARG A 47 7.47 18.70 -0.50
CA ARG A 47 8.45 17.90 -1.24
C ARG A 47 9.90 18.28 -0.91
N SER A 48 10.21 19.56 -0.75
CA SER A 48 11.56 20.00 -0.35
C SER A 48 11.92 19.48 1.04
N LEU A 49 11.03 19.64 2.02
CA LEU A 49 11.21 19.13 3.37
C LEU A 49 11.36 17.59 3.39
N ILE A 50 10.54 16.89 2.59
CA ILE A 50 10.59 15.43 2.44
C ILE A 50 11.94 14.99 1.83
N GLN A 51 12.46 15.71 0.84
CA GLN A 51 13.76 15.41 0.22
C GLN A 51 14.93 15.61 1.20
N GLU A 52 14.80 16.57 2.11
CA GLU A 52 15.75 16.84 3.20
C GLU A 52 15.59 15.85 4.38
N GLY A 53 14.56 15.01 4.36
CA GLY A 53 14.24 14.08 5.45
C GLY A 53 13.52 14.73 6.64
N ASP A 54 13.12 15.99 6.55
CA ASP A 54 12.33 16.69 7.57
C ASP A 54 10.84 16.33 7.48
N TYR A 55 10.52 15.09 7.85
CA TYR A 55 9.15 14.59 7.86
C TYR A 55 8.26 15.29 8.89
N VAL A 56 8.83 15.83 9.97
CA VAL A 56 8.08 16.57 11.00
C VAL A 56 7.63 17.93 10.46
N GLY A 57 8.55 18.68 9.85
CA GLY A 57 8.24 19.94 9.18
C GLY A 57 7.23 19.74 8.05
N ALA A 58 7.42 18.71 7.22
CA ALA A 58 6.49 18.37 6.14
C ALA A 58 5.09 18.04 6.69
N ALA A 59 4.99 17.25 7.76
CA ALA A 59 3.72 16.91 8.38
C ALA A 59 3.00 18.15 8.96
N ASN A 60 3.73 19.06 9.59
CA ASN A 60 3.16 20.30 10.12
C ASN A 60 2.58 21.17 8.99
N LEU A 61 3.33 21.33 7.89
CA LEU A 61 2.88 22.07 6.71
C LEU A 61 1.62 21.44 6.11
N LEU A 62 1.65 20.13 5.83
CA LEU A 62 0.54 19.41 5.20
C LEU A 62 -0.70 19.31 6.11
N GLY A 63 -0.52 19.31 7.43
CA GLY A 63 -1.62 19.30 8.41
C GLY A 63 -2.58 20.48 8.25
N SER A 64 -2.06 21.65 7.84
CA SER A 64 -2.86 22.86 7.56
C SER A 64 -3.37 22.98 6.12
N ALA A 65 -2.92 22.12 5.20
CA ALA A 65 -3.10 22.30 3.76
C ALA A 65 -4.47 21.85 3.19
N GLY A 66 -5.36 21.31 4.04
CA GLY A 66 -6.74 20.99 3.66
C GLY A 66 -7.16 19.53 3.84
N ARG A 67 -8.20 19.11 3.12
CA ARG A 67 -8.79 17.75 3.17
C ARG A 67 -8.65 16.98 1.86
N ASP A 68 -7.84 17.50 0.95
CA ASP A 68 -7.54 16.83 -0.31
C ASP A 68 -6.89 15.44 -0.05
N PRO A 69 -7.38 14.35 -0.69
CA PRO A 69 -6.85 13.01 -0.44
C PRO A 69 -5.35 12.84 -0.71
N TYR A 70 -4.78 13.53 -1.71
CA TYR A 70 -3.34 13.46 -2.01
C TYR A 70 -2.51 14.15 -0.93
N VAL A 71 -2.96 15.31 -0.48
CA VAL A 71 -2.37 16.02 0.67
C VAL A 71 -2.43 15.15 1.93
N ARG A 72 -3.58 14.50 2.17
CA ARG A 72 -3.79 13.63 3.34
C ARG A 72 -2.97 12.35 3.26
N ASN A 73 -2.80 11.79 2.06
CA ASN A 73 -1.94 10.62 1.85
C ASN A 73 -0.47 10.97 2.15
N ALA A 74 0.05 12.06 1.59
CA ALA A 74 1.42 12.52 1.85
C ALA A 74 1.64 12.87 3.33
N LEU A 75 0.66 13.51 3.99
CA LEU A 75 0.68 13.77 5.43
C LEU A 75 0.80 12.47 6.23
N GLY A 76 -0.01 11.47 5.90
CA GLY A 76 0.04 10.17 6.57
C GLY A 76 1.41 9.49 6.45
N VAL A 77 2.04 9.52 5.27
CA VAL A 77 3.40 8.98 5.07
C VAL A 77 4.42 9.74 5.92
N CYS A 78 4.36 11.07 5.94
CA CYS A 78 5.25 11.89 6.78
C CYS A 78 5.08 11.56 8.27
N LEU A 79 3.84 11.39 8.74
CA LEU A 79 3.56 11.01 10.13
C LEU A 79 4.11 9.61 10.46
N ILE A 80 3.95 8.63 9.57
CA ILE A 80 4.54 7.30 9.74
C ILE A 80 6.06 7.39 9.86
N ARG A 81 6.72 8.08 8.93
CA ARG A 81 8.19 8.20 8.90
C ARG A 81 8.74 9.03 10.07
N ALA A 82 7.94 9.94 10.62
CA ALA A 82 8.24 10.68 11.85
C ALA A 82 7.94 9.88 13.14
N GLY A 83 7.51 8.62 13.05
CA GLY A 83 7.17 7.77 14.19
C GLY A 83 5.83 8.09 14.87
N GLN A 84 5.03 8.99 14.28
CA GLN A 84 3.71 9.39 14.80
C GLN A 84 2.60 8.50 14.24
N VAL A 85 2.75 7.19 14.44
CA VAL A 85 1.89 6.15 13.81
C VAL A 85 0.41 6.30 14.19
N ASP A 86 0.11 6.65 15.44
CA ASP A 86 -1.28 6.85 15.88
C ASP A 86 -1.99 7.94 15.08
N LYS A 87 -1.33 9.10 14.92
CA LYS A 87 -1.88 10.21 14.14
C LYS A 87 -2.02 9.85 12.66
N ALA A 88 -1.08 9.07 12.11
CA ALA A 88 -1.19 8.61 10.74
C ALA A 88 -2.43 7.74 10.54
N VAL A 89 -2.68 6.79 11.45
CA VAL A 89 -3.88 5.95 11.41
C VAL A 89 -5.15 6.79 11.46
N ASP A 90 -5.21 7.81 12.31
CA ASP A 90 -6.37 8.70 12.40
C ASP A 90 -6.58 9.53 11.12
N VAL A 91 -5.49 10.03 10.52
CA VAL A 91 -5.55 10.71 9.22
C VAL A 91 -6.11 9.77 8.15
N TYR A 92 -5.56 8.57 8.00
CA TYR A 92 -6.04 7.62 6.98
C TYR A 92 -7.49 7.20 7.21
N ARG A 93 -7.89 6.87 8.45
CA ARG A 93 -9.29 6.52 8.75
C ARG A 93 -10.27 7.61 8.32
N SER A 94 -9.89 8.88 8.43
CA SER A 94 -10.77 10.01 8.09
C SER A 94 -11.16 10.09 6.62
N PHE A 95 -10.35 9.53 5.70
CA PHE A 95 -10.61 9.61 4.27
C PHE A 95 -10.62 8.27 3.52
N VAL A 96 -9.92 7.23 4.03
CA VAL A 96 -9.90 5.89 3.42
C VAL A 96 -11.18 5.11 3.75
N LEU A 97 -11.79 5.35 4.91
CA LEU A 97 -13.03 4.67 5.32
C LEU A 97 -14.26 5.55 5.08
N MET A 98 -15.40 4.91 4.84
CA MET A 98 -16.68 5.64 4.85
C MET A 98 -17.00 6.05 6.29
N PRO A 99 -17.48 7.29 6.53
CA PRO A 99 -17.79 7.78 7.87
C PRO A 99 -18.73 6.85 8.63
N GLY A 100 -18.40 6.55 9.89
CA GLY A 100 -19.21 5.69 10.76
C GLY A 100 -19.13 4.20 10.45
N THR A 101 -18.26 3.77 9.53
CA THR A 101 -18.12 2.37 9.15
C THR A 101 -16.66 1.92 9.19
N VAL A 102 -16.46 0.61 9.01
CA VAL A 102 -15.15 0.01 8.73
C VAL A 102 -14.94 -0.30 7.24
N LEU A 103 -15.88 0.11 6.38
CA LEU A 103 -15.82 -0.13 4.95
C LEU A 103 -14.95 0.93 4.27
N GLU A 104 -14.16 0.50 3.31
CA GLU A 104 -13.32 1.39 2.51
C GLU A 104 -14.14 2.18 1.50
N ARG A 105 -13.67 3.39 1.20
CA ARG A 105 -14.22 4.18 0.10
C ARG A 105 -13.69 3.65 -1.24
N PRO A 106 -14.56 3.47 -2.26
CA PRO A 106 -14.16 2.92 -3.55
C PRO A 106 -13.38 3.91 -4.43
N ASP A 107 -13.47 5.21 -4.15
CA ASP A 107 -12.84 6.32 -4.88
C ASP A 107 -11.43 6.66 -4.38
N VAL A 108 -10.97 6.02 -3.31
CA VAL A 108 -9.64 6.26 -2.74
C VAL A 108 -8.57 5.48 -3.51
N SER A 109 -7.44 6.14 -3.78
CA SER A 109 -6.32 5.54 -4.52
C SER A 109 -5.78 4.29 -3.81
N ASN A 110 -5.32 3.32 -4.60
CA ASN A 110 -4.68 2.11 -4.07
C ASN A 110 -3.44 2.43 -3.23
N SER A 111 -2.68 3.49 -3.55
CA SER A 111 -1.53 3.94 -2.78
C SER A 111 -1.93 4.40 -1.37
N ALA A 112 -3.00 5.19 -1.24
CA ALA A 112 -3.52 5.60 0.07
C ALA A 112 -4.00 4.40 0.90
N LYS A 113 -4.62 3.40 0.27
CA LYS A 113 -5.00 2.14 0.93
C LYS A 113 -3.78 1.36 1.42
N ARG A 114 -2.73 1.21 0.59
CA ARG A 114 -1.47 0.55 1.02
C ARG A 114 -0.77 1.30 2.15
N ASN A 115 -0.80 2.64 2.12
CA ASN A 115 -0.25 3.44 3.21
C ASN A 115 -1.07 3.34 4.49
N PHE A 116 -2.39 3.25 4.39
CA PHE A 116 -3.24 2.96 5.55
C PHE A 116 -2.95 1.58 6.13
N ALA A 117 -2.83 0.55 5.27
CA ALA A 117 -2.41 -0.78 5.68
C ALA A 117 -1.04 -0.75 6.39
N THR A 118 -0.08 0.02 5.86
CA THR A 118 1.23 0.23 6.50
C THR A 118 1.10 0.85 7.90
N ALA A 119 0.25 1.86 8.06
CA ALA A 119 0.01 2.52 9.35
C ALA A 119 -0.62 1.56 10.37
N LEU A 120 -1.62 0.77 9.94
CA LEU A 120 -2.26 -0.26 10.78
C LEU A 120 -1.25 -1.31 11.23
N LEU A 121 -0.37 -1.75 10.31
CA LEU A 121 0.64 -2.76 10.59
C LEU A 121 1.63 -2.29 11.66
N LEU A 122 2.13 -1.06 11.50
CA LEU A 122 3.04 -0.44 12.47
C LEU A 122 2.38 -0.17 13.83
N LYS A 123 1.06 0.08 13.86
CA LYS A 123 0.30 0.20 15.09
C LYS A 123 0.05 -1.15 15.79
N GLY A 124 0.35 -2.26 15.13
CA GLY A 124 0.18 -3.60 15.66
C GLY A 124 -1.17 -4.24 15.33
N PHE A 125 -1.81 -3.83 14.22
CA PHE A 125 -3.09 -4.38 13.75
C PHE A 125 -2.94 -5.20 12.44
N PRO A 126 -2.35 -6.40 12.49
CA PRO A 126 -2.16 -7.22 11.30
C PRO A 126 -3.47 -7.68 10.65
N SER A 127 -4.56 -7.92 11.40
CA SER A 127 -5.86 -8.29 10.81
C SER A 127 -6.44 -7.15 10.00
N GLY A 128 -6.41 -5.94 10.57
CA GLY A 128 -6.83 -4.73 9.86
C GLY A 128 -5.99 -4.49 8.61
N THR A 129 -4.69 -4.73 8.68
CA THR A 129 -3.79 -4.65 7.53
C THR A 129 -4.18 -5.64 6.42
N LEU A 130 -4.40 -6.92 6.76
CA LEU A 130 -4.79 -7.95 5.80
C LEU A 130 -6.15 -7.64 5.16
N SER A 131 -7.10 -7.14 5.94
CA SER A 131 -8.41 -6.72 5.45
C SER A 131 -8.27 -5.62 4.40
N VAL A 132 -7.44 -4.60 4.68
CA VAL A 132 -7.24 -3.50 3.72
C VAL A 132 -6.53 -3.98 2.47
N LEU A 133 -5.50 -4.82 2.60
CA LEU A 133 -4.79 -5.35 1.44
C LEU A 133 -5.66 -6.23 0.53
N ALA A 134 -6.65 -6.94 1.09
CA ALA A 134 -7.55 -7.78 0.32
C ALA A 134 -8.51 -6.99 -0.59
N GLU A 135 -8.81 -5.73 -0.26
CA GLU A 135 -9.69 -4.83 -1.03
C GLU A 135 -8.93 -4.06 -2.14
N ILE A 136 -7.60 -4.17 -2.19
CA ILE A 136 -6.77 -3.49 -3.18
C ILE A 136 -6.78 -4.25 -4.49
N ARG A 137 -7.12 -3.56 -5.59
CA ARG A 137 -7.24 -4.14 -6.94
C ARG A 137 -5.91 -4.58 -7.57
N ASP A 138 -4.80 -4.28 -6.91
CA ASP A 138 -3.44 -4.54 -7.36
C ASP A 138 -2.62 -5.23 -6.24
N PRO A 139 -2.87 -6.53 -6.00
CA PRO A 139 -2.20 -7.28 -4.93
C PRO A 139 -0.71 -7.54 -5.20
N ASP A 140 -0.30 -7.50 -6.48
CA ASP A 140 1.08 -7.75 -6.90
C ASP A 140 1.98 -6.50 -6.78
N HIS A 141 1.41 -5.36 -6.34
CA HIS A 141 2.16 -4.16 -6.08
C HIS A 141 3.34 -4.43 -5.11
N PRO A 142 4.57 -3.95 -5.39
CA PRO A 142 5.75 -4.27 -4.58
C PRO A 142 5.58 -3.96 -3.09
N MET A 143 4.90 -2.86 -2.76
CA MET A 143 4.60 -2.49 -1.37
C MET A 143 3.62 -3.46 -0.70
N ALA A 144 2.56 -3.91 -1.41
CA ALA A 144 1.61 -4.87 -0.87
C ALA A 144 2.29 -6.23 -0.60
N VAL A 145 3.12 -6.69 -1.55
CA VAL A 145 3.92 -7.92 -1.39
C VAL A 145 4.84 -7.84 -0.17
N ARG A 146 5.51 -6.69 0.04
CA ARG A 146 6.37 -6.46 1.22
C ARG A 146 5.59 -6.47 2.54
N LEU A 147 4.40 -5.87 2.58
CA LEU A 147 3.53 -5.90 3.76
C LEU A 147 3.08 -7.33 4.09
N TYR A 148 2.65 -8.11 3.09
CA TYR A 148 2.33 -9.53 3.28
C TYR A 148 3.55 -10.32 3.77
N ALA A 149 4.73 -10.06 3.24
CA ALA A 149 5.97 -10.72 3.67
C ALA A 149 6.30 -10.39 5.13
N ALA A 150 6.18 -9.12 5.55
CA ALA A 150 6.40 -8.69 6.93
C ALA A 150 5.43 -9.38 7.91
N ILE A 151 4.14 -9.47 7.56
CA ILE A 151 3.14 -10.20 8.36
C ILE A 151 3.49 -11.68 8.46
N ARG A 152 3.88 -12.33 7.35
CA ARG A 152 4.30 -13.74 7.34
C ARG A 152 5.54 -13.99 8.19
N GLN A 153 6.51 -13.06 8.18
CA GLN A 153 7.71 -13.15 9.01
C GLN A 153 7.36 -13.00 10.49
N TRP A 154 6.51 -12.03 10.83
CA TRP A 154 5.97 -11.88 12.17
C TRP A 154 5.21 -13.13 12.63
N GLU A 155 4.36 -13.72 11.80
CA GLU A 155 3.62 -14.96 12.11
C GLU A 155 4.58 -16.13 12.46
N LYS A 156 5.72 -16.21 11.75
CA LYS A 156 6.77 -17.20 12.05
C LYS A 156 7.44 -16.98 13.40
N SER A 157 7.46 -15.75 13.90
CA SER A 157 8.00 -15.43 15.23
C SER A 157 7.05 -15.83 16.38
N LEU A 158 5.77 -16.09 16.10
CA LEU A 158 4.80 -16.52 17.11
C LEU A 158 5.06 -17.95 17.56
N SER A 159 4.80 -18.22 18.85
CA SER A 159 4.75 -19.57 19.38
C SER A 159 3.68 -20.39 18.66
N TRP A 160 3.85 -21.71 18.62
CA TRP A 160 2.96 -22.60 17.87
C TRP A 160 1.48 -22.41 18.23
N PHE A 161 1.17 -22.33 19.54
CA PHE A 161 -0.19 -22.10 20.03
C PHE A 161 -0.73 -20.73 19.62
N ARG A 162 0.09 -19.67 19.68
CA ARG A 162 -0.32 -18.33 19.26
C ARG A 162 -0.54 -18.22 17.77
N ARG A 163 0.28 -18.92 16.97
CA ARG A 163 0.08 -19.00 15.52
C ARG A 163 -1.23 -19.69 15.18
N LEU A 164 -1.58 -20.76 15.89
CA LEU A 164 -2.84 -21.47 15.69
C LEU A 164 -4.04 -20.59 16.08
N ASP A 165 -3.99 -19.96 17.25
CA ASP A 165 -5.00 -19.03 17.77
C ASP A 165 -5.24 -17.85 16.80
N TRP A 166 -4.16 -17.25 16.31
CA TRP A 166 -4.18 -16.23 15.27
C TRP A 166 -4.89 -16.70 13.99
N LYS A 167 -4.57 -17.90 13.49
CA LYS A 167 -5.15 -18.41 12.23
C LYS A 167 -6.62 -18.80 12.34
N LEU A 168 -7.03 -19.36 13.47
CA LEU A 168 -8.38 -19.88 13.65
C LEU A 168 -9.34 -18.82 14.15
N ASN A 169 -8.90 -18.01 15.12
CA ASN A 169 -9.77 -17.07 15.82
C ASN A 169 -9.54 -15.62 15.37
N GLY A 170 -8.48 -15.33 14.60
CA GLY A 170 -8.11 -13.95 14.24
C GLY A 170 -7.68 -13.11 15.45
N VAL A 171 -7.36 -13.75 16.58
CA VAL A 171 -7.00 -13.07 17.83
C VAL A 171 -5.57 -12.56 17.72
N GLU A 172 -5.44 -11.23 17.68
CA GLU A 172 -4.16 -10.55 17.67
C GLU A 172 -3.47 -10.67 19.04
N PRO A 173 -2.19 -11.06 19.10
CA PRO A 173 -1.42 -11.00 20.34
C PRO A 173 -1.37 -9.59 20.90
N SER A 174 -1.50 -9.44 22.22
CA SER A 174 -1.30 -8.16 22.89
C SER A 174 0.12 -7.65 22.65
N ASN A 175 0.25 -6.38 22.28
CA ASN A 175 1.52 -5.72 21.94
C ASN A 175 2.22 -6.28 20.68
N CYS A 176 1.45 -6.54 19.62
CA CYS A 176 2.01 -6.85 18.31
C CYS A 176 2.97 -5.75 17.84
N LYS A 177 4.25 -6.10 17.65
CA LYS A 177 5.28 -5.21 17.08
C LYS A 177 5.84 -5.85 15.82
N ILE A 178 5.61 -5.22 14.69
CA ILE A 178 6.09 -5.69 13.39
C ILE A 178 7.16 -4.72 12.91
N VAL A 179 8.38 -5.22 12.76
CA VAL A 179 9.51 -4.45 12.24
C VAL A 179 9.45 -4.52 10.73
N LEU A 180 9.48 -3.36 10.08
CA LEU A 180 9.61 -3.26 8.62
C LEU A 180 11.09 -3.10 8.29
N ASP A 181 11.59 -3.93 7.39
CA ASP A 181 12.96 -3.88 6.84
C ASP A 181 13.05 -3.00 5.59
N PHE A 182 11.97 -2.28 5.28
CA PHE A 182 11.86 -1.33 4.18
C PHE A 182 11.28 0.00 4.68
N GLU A 183 11.45 1.04 3.86
CA GLU A 183 10.95 2.38 4.19
C GLU A 183 9.41 2.39 4.20
N PRO A 184 8.77 2.83 5.29
CA PRO A 184 7.34 2.72 5.43
C PRO A 184 6.60 3.80 4.62
N GLY A 185 5.58 3.35 3.90
CA GLY A 185 4.72 4.18 3.06
C GLY A 185 5.38 4.66 1.77
N GLU A 186 4.54 5.01 0.80
CA GLU A 186 4.93 5.50 -0.52
C GLU A 186 4.23 6.82 -0.84
N PHE A 187 4.94 7.74 -1.49
CA PHE A 187 4.35 8.98 -2.00
C PHE A 187 3.80 8.76 -3.42
N ASP A 188 2.73 9.49 -3.77
CA ASP A 188 2.17 9.49 -5.13
C ASP A 188 3.02 10.28 -6.14
N PHE A 189 4.17 10.77 -5.70
CA PHE A 189 5.11 11.55 -6.49
C PHE A 189 6.54 11.09 -6.23
N ASP A 190 7.40 11.29 -7.22
CA ASP A 190 8.79 10.89 -7.13
C ASP A 190 9.54 11.70 -6.06
N VAL A 191 9.94 11.02 -4.99
CA VAL A 191 10.88 11.54 -4.00
C VAL A 191 12.23 10.92 -4.29
N GLN A 192 13.18 11.73 -4.74
CA GLN A 192 14.58 11.35 -4.75
C GLN A 192 15.06 11.37 -3.30
N ALA A 193 14.92 10.24 -2.60
CA ALA A 193 15.46 10.09 -1.27
C ALA A 193 16.99 10.30 -1.34
N HIS A 194 17.49 11.33 -0.66
CA HIS A 194 18.92 11.54 -0.54
C HIS A 194 19.47 10.39 0.32
N ARG A 195 20.18 9.44 -0.29
CA ARG A 195 20.78 8.32 0.43
C ARG A 195 21.96 8.86 1.26
N PRO A 196 21.86 8.89 2.61
CA PRO A 196 22.97 9.35 3.43
C PRO A 196 24.17 8.42 3.19
N GLY A 197 25.26 8.96 2.68
CA GLY A 197 26.49 8.22 2.40
C GLY A 197 26.76 7.89 0.93
N GLN A 198 25.93 8.34 -0.01
CA GLN A 198 26.34 8.37 -1.41
C GLN A 198 27.23 9.61 -1.61
N PRO A 199 28.54 9.48 -1.87
CA PRO A 199 29.42 10.63 -2.04
C PRO A 199 28.87 11.50 -3.16
N ASP A 200 28.73 12.80 -2.89
CA ASP A 200 28.29 13.78 -3.87
C ASP A 200 29.11 13.59 -5.13
N LYS A 201 28.46 13.12 -6.21
CA LYS A 201 29.13 13.05 -7.50
C LYS A 201 29.62 14.48 -7.78
N PRO A 202 30.94 14.69 -7.98
CA PRO A 202 31.48 16.02 -8.13
C PRO A 202 30.69 16.72 -9.23
N ARG A 203 29.98 17.79 -8.85
CA ARG A 203 29.23 18.64 -9.78
C ARG A 203 30.25 19.03 -10.84
N LYS A 204 30.12 18.50 -12.06
CA LYS A 204 30.95 18.91 -13.19
C LYS A 204 30.64 20.38 -13.42
N SER A 205 31.41 21.25 -12.78
CA SER A 205 31.45 22.68 -13.04
C SER A 205 31.98 22.81 -14.45
N SER A 206 31.06 22.87 -15.40
CA SER A 206 31.34 23.27 -16.78
C SER A 206 31.78 24.72 -16.75
N LEU A 207 33.06 24.94 -16.46
CA LEU A 207 33.81 26.15 -16.78
C LEU A 207 33.77 26.30 -18.30
N LYS A 208 32.74 26.96 -18.81
CA LYS A 208 32.80 27.59 -20.13
C LYS A 208 33.77 28.75 -19.99
N LEU A 209 35.03 28.52 -20.37
CA LEU A 209 35.93 29.61 -20.71
C LEU A 209 35.32 30.35 -21.91
N ALA A 210 35.08 31.64 -21.73
CA ALA A 210 34.87 32.57 -22.82
C ALA A 210 36.21 32.78 -23.55
N ALA A 211 36.16 32.74 -24.88
CA ALA A 211 37.16 33.26 -25.79
C ALA A 211 36.42 34.09 -26.84
#